data_AF-A0A4Q0U4V8-F1
#
_entry.id   AF-A0A4Q0U4V8-F1
#
_cell.length_a   1.000
_cell.length_b   1.000
_cell.length_c   1.000
_cell.angle_alpha   90.00
_cell.angle_beta   90.00
_cell.angle_gamma   90.00
#
_symmetry.space_group_name_H-M   'P 1'
#
loop_
_entity.id
_entity.type
_entity.pdbx_description
1 polymer ?
#
loop_
_entity_poly.entity_id
_entity_poly.type
_entity_poly.pdbx_seq_one_letter_code
_entity_poly.pdbx_strand_id
1 'polypeptide(L)'
;MPGKHPPFLWNKPSHLICNLSVFYYFYAINKTVTTMIYRFTIISDEVDDFVREIQIDPEATFFDFHEAILKAAGYTNDQMTSFFICDDDWEKEKEITLEEMDNNPEMDSWIMKETRLNELIEDEKQKLLYVFDYMTERCFFIELSEIITGKEIKGAKCTKKSGEAPKQTVDFEEMAAAGGSLDLDENFYGDQDFDMEDFDAEGFDVNDGASGGGGSYDEDKF
;
A
#
# COMPACT_ATOMS: atom_id res chain seq x y z
N MET A 1 -75.12 -49.64 -2.31
CA MET A 1 -74.07 -50.36 -1.56
C MET A 1 -72.78 -49.53 -1.58
N PRO A 2 -71.99 -49.56 -0.49
CA PRO A 2 -71.17 -48.46 -0.01
C PRO A 2 -69.66 -48.76 -0.01
N GLY A 3 -68.84 -47.74 0.27
CA GLY A 3 -67.43 -47.88 0.67
C GLY A 3 -66.79 -46.51 0.91
N LYS A 4 -67.08 -45.88 2.06
CA LYS A 4 -66.19 -45.70 3.25
C LYS A 4 -65.14 -44.59 3.11
N HIS A 5 -65.33 -43.52 3.90
CA HIS A 5 -64.42 -42.37 4.17
C HIS A 5 -63.33 -42.71 5.25
N PRO A 6 -62.52 -41.73 5.75
CA PRO A 6 -61.12 -41.39 5.43
C PRO A 6 -60.21 -41.65 6.69
N PRO A 7 -58.97 -41.14 6.91
CA PRO A 7 -58.64 -39.70 7.13
C PRO A 7 -57.20 -39.22 6.72
N PHE A 8 -57.04 -37.88 6.66
CA PHE A 8 -55.91 -37.03 7.07
C PHE A 8 -54.44 -37.53 6.98
N LEU A 9 -53.56 -36.72 6.36
CA LEU A 9 -52.43 -36.07 7.05
C LEU A 9 -51.68 -35.06 6.16
N TRP A 10 -51.13 -34.06 6.83
CA TRP A 10 -50.59 -32.79 6.37
C TRP A 10 -49.22 -32.87 5.67
N ASN A 11 -48.99 -31.88 4.79
CA ASN A 11 -47.75 -31.16 4.51
C ASN A 11 -46.54 -31.92 3.91
N LYS A 12 -46.01 -31.43 2.78
CA LYS A 12 -44.56 -31.29 2.57
C LYS A 12 -44.22 -30.28 1.46
N PRO A 13 -43.34 -29.30 1.72
CA PRO A 13 -42.75 -28.47 0.69
C PRO A 13 -41.68 -29.29 -0.03
N SER A 14 -41.67 -29.33 -1.36
CA SER A 14 -40.52 -29.89 -2.09
C SER A 14 -39.39 -28.85 -2.09
N HIS A 15 -38.73 -28.77 -0.94
CA HIS A 15 -37.29 -28.78 -0.79
C HIS A 15 -36.48 -28.11 -1.93
N LEU A 16 -36.35 -26.78 -1.84
CA LEU A 16 -35.05 -26.15 -2.04
C LEU A 16 -34.11 -26.74 -0.98
N ILE A 17 -33.49 -27.87 -1.29
CA ILE A 17 -32.22 -28.23 -0.67
C ILE A 17 -31.24 -28.19 -1.83
N CYS A 18 -30.83 -26.96 -2.17
CA CYS A 18 -29.58 -26.73 -2.87
C CYS A 18 -28.50 -27.26 -1.92
N ASN A 19 -28.14 -28.53 -2.12
CA ASN A 19 -27.19 -29.26 -1.32
C ASN A 19 -25.91 -28.43 -1.20
N LEU A 20 -25.51 -28.07 0.02
CA LEU A 20 -24.14 -27.62 0.31
C LEU A 20 -23.12 -28.56 -0.32
N SER A 21 -23.44 -29.85 -0.45
CA SER A 21 -22.60 -30.84 -1.13
C SER A 21 -22.39 -30.59 -2.62
N VAL A 22 -23.32 -29.97 -3.37
CA VAL A 22 -23.12 -29.66 -4.80
C VAL A 22 -22.30 -28.39 -4.95
N PHE A 23 -22.50 -27.40 -4.07
CA PHE A 23 -21.60 -26.25 -3.96
C PHE A 23 -20.19 -26.68 -3.56
N TYR A 24 -20.06 -27.59 -2.58
CA TYR A 24 -18.79 -28.18 -2.19
C TYR A 24 -18.19 -29.04 -3.31
N TYR A 25 -19.00 -29.69 -4.14
CA TYR A 25 -18.48 -30.46 -5.28
C TYR A 25 -18.04 -29.54 -6.41
N PHE A 26 -18.74 -28.45 -6.71
CA PHE A 26 -18.27 -27.42 -7.65
C PHE A 26 -17.02 -26.72 -7.13
N TYR A 27 -16.99 -26.39 -5.84
CA TYR A 27 -15.83 -25.81 -5.15
C TYR A 27 -14.65 -26.80 -5.09
N ALA A 28 -14.90 -28.09 -4.82
CA ALA A 28 -13.87 -29.14 -4.75
C ALA A 28 -13.41 -29.64 -6.12
N ILE A 29 -14.26 -29.60 -7.15
CA ILE A 29 -13.86 -29.85 -8.54
C ILE A 29 -13.00 -28.68 -9.04
N ASN A 30 -13.32 -27.43 -8.68
CA ASN A 30 -12.44 -26.28 -8.95
C ASN A 30 -11.16 -26.28 -8.09
N LYS A 31 -11.11 -27.10 -7.03
CA LYS A 31 -9.90 -27.36 -6.23
C LYS A 31 -9.01 -28.47 -6.82
N THR A 32 -9.22 -28.87 -8.07
CA THR A 32 -8.08 -29.33 -8.88
C THR A 32 -7.20 -28.12 -9.10
N VAL A 33 -6.03 -28.07 -8.45
CA VAL A 33 -5.02 -27.00 -8.55
C VAL A 33 -5.05 -26.39 -9.95
N THR A 34 -5.81 -25.30 -10.11
CA THR A 34 -5.82 -24.52 -11.33
C THR A 34 -4.51 -23.76 -11.27
N THR A 35 -3.46 -24.36 -11.82
CA THR A 35 -2.16 -23.73 -11.89
C THR A 35 -2.35 -22.44 -12.69
N MET A 36 -2.26 -21.31 -12.01
CA MET A 36 -2.55 -19.99 -12.56
C MET A 36 -1.31 -19.13 -12.41
N ILE A 37 -1.11 -18.22 -13.35
CA ILE A 37 -0.02 -17.25 -13.31
C ILE A 37 -0.62 -15.89 -13.59
N TYR A 38 -0.40 -14.94 -12.69
CA TYR A 38 -0.70 -13.54 -12.92
C TYR A 38 0.45 -12.91 -13.68
N ARG A 39 0.15 -12.24 -14.79
CA ARG A 39 1.10 -11.39 -15.49
C ARG A 39 0.76 -9.93 -15.27
N PHE A 40 1.59 -9.26 -14.51
CA PHE A 40 1.52 -7.83 -14.28
C PHE A 40 2.40 -7.07 -15.28
N THR A 41 1.85 -6.00 -15.85
CA THR A 41 2.63 -5.01 -16.59
C THR A 41 2.83 -3.80 -15.70
N ILE A 42 4.06 -3.32 -15.63
CA ILE A 42 4.49 -2.22 -14.78
C ILE A 42 5.07 -1.15 -15.69
N ILE A 43 4.58 0.08 -15.53
CA ILE A 43 5.06 1.27 -16.23
C ILE A 43 5.33 2.40 -15.22
N SER A 44 6.05 3.42 -15.66
CA SER A 44 6.33 4.62 -14.88
C SER A 44 5.94 5.83 -15.73
N ASP A 45 5.41 6.85 -15.10
CA ASP A 45 5.13 8.16 -15.71
C ASP A 45 6.39 9.03 -15.87
N GLU A 46 7.43 8.77 -15.08
CA GLU A 46 8.71 9.50 -15.16
C GLU A 46 9.59 9.07 -16.32
N VAL A 47 9.46 7.81 -16.77
CA VAL A 47 10.31 7.21 -17.80
C VAL A 47 9.43 6.50 -18.82
N ASP A 48 9.14 7.19 -19.93
CA ASP A 48 8.24 6.70 -21.00
C ASP A 48 8.58 5.30 -21.53
N ASP A 49 9.87 4.95 -21.58
CA ASP A 49 10.33 3.67 -22.12
C ASP A 49 10.39 2.53 -21.06
N PHE A 50 10.09 2.84 -19.79
CA PHE A 50 10.16 1.86 -18.70
C PHE A 50 8.95 0.92 -18.73
N VAL A 51 9.22 -0.34 -19.06
CA VAL A 51 8.25 -1.43 -18.98
C VAL A 51 8.87 -2.64 -18.31
N ARG A 52 8.17 -3.21 -17.32
CA ARG A 52 8.48 -4.53 -16.76
C ARG A 52 7.24 -5.41 -16.85
N GLU A 53 7.43 -6.67 -17.23
CA GLU A 53 6.36 -7.68 -17.13
C GLU A 53 6.78 -8.74 -16.12
N ILE A 54 6.06 -8.84 -15.01
CA ILE A 54 6.32 -9.79 -13.93
C ILE A 54 5.24 -10.87 -13.95
N GLN A 55 5.68 -12.12 -13.98
CA GLN A 55 4.83 -13.28 -13.79
C GLN A 55 5.02 -13.82 -12.38
N ILE A 56 3.92 -14.05 -11.68
CA ILE A 56 3.93 -14.54 -10.29
C ILE A 56 2.74 -15.46 -10.05
N ASP A 57 2.88 -16.36 -9.08
CA ASP A 57 1.80 -17.20 -8.61
C ASP A 57 0.75 -16.34 -7.89
N PRO A 58 -0.56 -16.48 -8.18
CA PRO A 58 -1.63 -15.78 -7.47
C PRO A 58 -1.70 -16.12 -5.98
N GLU A 59 -1.19 -17.27 -5.53
CA GLU A 59 -1.09 -17.63 -4.12
C GLU A 59 0.11 -16.97 -3.41
N ALA A 60 1.00 -16.29 -4.15
CA ALA A 60 2.11 -15.54 -3.56
C ALA A 60 1.62 -14.30 -2.82
N THR A 61 2.46 -13.80 -1.91
CA THR A 61 2.16 -12.61 -1.12
C THR A 61 2.45 -11.33 -1.90
N PHE A 62 1.85 -10.22 -1.48
CA PHE A 62 2.25 -8.90 -1.97
C PHE A 62 3.73 -8.60 -1.66
N PHE A 63 4.29 -9.18 -0.59
CA PHE A 63 5.72 -9.08 -0.28
C PHE A 63 6.59 -9.79 -1.33
N ASP A 64 6.21 -10.98 -1.79
CA ASP A 64 6.92 -11.65 -2.89
C ASP A 64 6.89 -10.81 -4.18
N PHE A 65 5.77 -10.13 -4.42
CA PHE A 65 5.61 -9.22 -5.56
C PHE A 65 6.47 -7.96 -5.41
N HIS A 66 6.50 -7.35 -4.22
CA HIS A 66 7.41 -6.26 -3.86
C HIS A 66 8.88 -6.61 -4.14
N GLU A 67 9.36 -7.75 -3.64
CA GLU A 67 10.73 -8.20 -3.90
C GLU A 67 11.01 -8.39 -5.40
N ALA A 68 10.01 -8.87 -6.15
CA ALA A 68 10.12 -9.02 -7.59
C ALA A 68 10.25 -7.67 -8.30
N ILE A 69 9.49 -6.65 -7.88
CA ILE A 69 9.55 -5.28 -8.41
C ILE A 69 10.92 -4.69 -8.11
N LEU A 70 11.37 -4.75 -6.85
CA LEU A 70 12.69 -4.25 -6.46
C LEU A 70 13.80 -4.88 -7.30
N LYS A 71 13.77 -6.20 -7.48
CA LYS A 71 14.74 -6.92 -8.31
C LYS A 71 14.64 -6.55 -9.80
N ALA A 72 13.45 -6.30 -10.31
CA ALA A 72 13.22 -5.92 -11.71
C ALA A 72 13.66 -4.46 -11.99
N ALA A 73 13.49 -3.58 -11.02
CA ALA A 73 13.91 -2.18 -11.05
C ALA A 73 15.39 -1.99 -10.70
N GLY A 74 15.99 -2.88 -9.92
CA GLY A 74 17.34 -2.74 -9.38
C GLY A 74 17.40 -1.89 -8.11
N TYR A 75 16.31 -1.87 -7.35
CA TYR A 75 16.14 -1.08 -6.13
C TYR A 75 16.57 -1.84 -4.89
N THR A 76 16.92 -1.10 -3.84
CA THR A 76 17.19 -1.61 -2.49
C THR A 76 15.90 -1.69 -1.67
N ASN A 77 15.86 -2.57 -0.67
CA ASN A 77 14.70 -2.75 0.22
C ASN A 77 14.85 -1.94 1.51
N ASP A 78 15.12 -0.65 1.38
CA ASP A 78 15.40 0.30 2.48
C ASP A 78 14.34 1.41 2.60
N GLN A 79 13.47 1.53 1.60
CA GLN A 79 12.42 2.55 1.55
C GLN A 79 11.08 1.97 2.01
N MET A 80 10.23 2.82 2.59
CA MET A 80 8.84 2.48 2.85
C MET A 80 8.06 2.46 1.54
N THR A 81 7.39 1.35 1.28
CA THR A 81 6.64 1.13 0.04
C THR A 81 5.26 0.59 0.35
N SER A 82 4.29 0.90 -0.51
CA SER A 82 2.92 0.42 -0.37
C SER A 82 2.27 0.17 -1.73
N PHE A 83 1.40 -0.82 -1.78
CA PHE A 83 0.50 -1.03 -2.90
C PHE A 83 -0.82 -0.35 -2.63
N PHE A 84 -1.42 0.20 -3.67
CA PHE A 84 -2.80 0.67 -3.66
C PHE A 84 -3.57 -0.08 -4.74
N ILE A 85 -4.70 -0.66 -4.38
CA ILE A 85 -5.70 -1.12 -5.36
C ILE A 85 -6.47 0.11 -5.84
N CYS A 86 -6.61 0.22 -7.15
CA CYS A 86 -7.28 1.34 -7.77
C CYS A 86 -8.51 0.92 -8.58
N ASP A 87 -9.41 1.88 -8.75
CA ASP A 87 -10.53 1.77 -9.67
C ASP A 87 -10.12 2.02 -11.14
N ASP A 88 -11.11 2.08 -12.02
CA ASP A 88 -10.90 2.34 -13.46
C ASP A 88 -10.34 3.74 -13.74
N ASP A 89 -10.45 4.70 -12.81
CA ASP A 89 -9.96 6.08 -12.93
C ASP A 89 -8.62 6.31 -12.19
N TRP A 90 -7.98 5.25 -11.69
CA TRP A 90 -6.73 5.29 -10.88
C TRP A 90 -6.91 5.94 -9.50
N GLU A 91 -8.13 6.00 -8.97
CA GLU A 91 -8.39 6.45 -7.60
C GLU A 91 -8.00 5.34 -6.60
N LYS A 92 -7.33 5.71 -5.50
CA LYS A 92 -6.84 4.76 -4.48
C LYS A 92 -8.00 4.30 -3.59
N GLU A 93 -8.30 3.01 -3.60
CA GLU A 93 -9.38 2.44 -2.78
C GLU A 93 -8.86 1.71 -1.53
N LYS A 94 -7.85 0.86 -1.70
CA LYS A 94 -7.29 0.03 -0.63
C LYS A 94 -5.78 0.14 -0.60
N GLU A 95 -5.20 0.32 0.57
CA GLU A 95 -3.76 0.37 0.79
C GLU A 95 -3.27 -0.93 1.42
N ILE A 96 -2.13 -1.44 0.94
CA ILE A 96 -1.40 -2.58 1.47
C ILE A 96 0.01 -2.13 1.80
N THR A 97 0.33 -2.05 3.09
CA THR A 97 1.58 -1.50 3.61
C THR A 97 2.64 -2.58 3.81
N LEU A 98 3.92 -2.20 3.70
CA LEU A 98 5.04 -3.13 3.90
C LEU A 98 5.12 -3.66 5.34
N GLU A 99 4.83 -2.81 6.32
CA GLU A 99 4.79 -3.13 7.75
C GLU A 99 3.48 -2.59 8.35
N GLU A 100 3.10 -3.12 9.51
CA GLU A 100 1.91 -2.68 10.26
C GLU A 100 2.13 -1.24 10.76
N MET A 101 1.48 -0.27 10.11
CA MET A 101 1.57 1.14 10.47
C MET A 101 0.47 1.58 11.44
N ASP A 102 -0.67 0.88 11.43
CA ASP A 102 -1.80 1.19 12.31
C ASP A 102 -1.94 0.11 13.39
N ASN A 103 -2.05 0.56 14.65
CA ASN A 103 -2.29 -0.30 15.81
C ASN A 103 -3.79 -0.30 16.20
N ASN A 104 -4.65 0.33 15.41
CA ASN A 104 -6.08 0.42 15.68
C ASN A 104 -6.78 -0.88 15.23
N PRO A 105 -7.29 -1.70 16.17
CA PRO A 105 -7.97 -2.96 15.84
C PRO A 105 -9.31 -2.77 15.13
N GLU A 106 -9.80 -1.54 14.96
CA GLU A 106 -11.07 -1.23 14.28
C GLU A 106 -10.91 -0.96 12.78
N MET A 107 -9.68 -0.78 12.26
CA MET A 107 -9.43 -0.59 10.83
C MET A 107 -8.76 -1.82 10.21
N ASP A 108 -9.26 -2.24 9.05
CA ASP A 108 -8.65 -3.31 8.26
C ASP A 108 -7.29 -2.84 7.72
N SER A 109 -6.21 -3.25 8.39
CA SER A 109 -4.84 -3.01 7.94
C SER A 109 -4.36 -4.18 7.09
N TRP A 110 -3.98 -3.93 5.85
CA TRP A 110 -3.45 -4.95 4.94
C TRP A 110 -1.93 -4.90 4.92
N ILE A 111 -1.29 -6.00 5.28
CA ILE A 111 0.16 -6.11 5.36
C ILE A 111 0.66 -6.98 4.21
N MET A 112 1.65 -6.49 3.46
CA MET A 112 2.19 -7.18 2.28
C MET A 112 2.62 -8.63 2.55
N LYS A 113 3.16 -8.91 3.75
CA LYS A 113 3.65 -10.24 4.15
C LYS A 113 2.53 -11.25 4.41
N GLU A 114 1.34 -10.78 4.75
CA GLU A 114 0.22 -11.63 5.16
C GLU A 114 -0.82 -11.76 4.05
N THR A 115 -0.98 -10.70 3.25
CA THR A 115 -1.96 -10.64 2.17
C THR A 115 -1.45 -11.32 0.90
N ARG A 116 -2.26 -12.24 0.37
CA ARG A 116 -2.00 -12.89 -0.93
C ARG A 116 -2.52 -12.05 -2.08
N LEU A 117 -1.92 -12.21 -3.25
CA LEU A 117 -2.36 -11.48 -4.46
C LEU A 117 -3.82 -11.81 -4.81
N ASN A 118 -4.20 -13.09 -4.78
CA ASN A 118 -5.55 -13.54 -5.11
C ASN A 118 -6.64 -13.17 -4.07
N GLU A 119 -6.28 -12.56 -2.94
CA GLU A 119 -7.26 -12.06 -1.97
C GLU A 119 -7.81 -10.69 -2.37
N LEU A 120 -7.02 -9.91 -3.12
CA LEU A 120 -7.38 -8.55 -3.53
C LEU A 120 -7.45 -8.37 -5.04
N ILE A 121 -6.79 -9.23 -5.81
CA ILE A 121 -6.70 -9.18 -7.26
C ILE A 121 -7.35 -10.45 -7.81
N GLU A 122 -8.48 -10.30 -8.49
CA GLU A 122 -9.31 -11.40 -9.00
C GLU A 122 -9.47 -11.33 -10.53
N ASP A 123 -9.47 -10.12 -11.10
CA ASP A 123 -9.87 -9.85 -12.48
C ASP A 123 -8.75 -9.25 -13.33
N GLU A 124 -8.72 -9.62 -14.61
CA GLU A 124 -7.86 -8.97 -15.58
C GLU A 124 -8.19 -7.47 -15.70
N LYS A 125 -7.15 -6.68 -15.95
CA LYS A 125 -7.16 -5.20 -16.05
C LYS A 125 -7.35 -4.46 -14.74
N GLN A 126 -7.39 -5.15 -13.60
CA GLN A 126 -7.30 -4.46 -12.32
C GLN A 126 -6.01 -3.63 -12.24
N LYS A 127 -6.15 -2.42 -11.71
CA LYS A 127 -5.11 -1.41 -11.63
C LYS A 127 -4.58 -1.34 -10.21
N LEU A 128 -3.27 -1.19 -10.10
CA LEU A 128 -2.58 -1.00 -8.83
C LEU A 128 -1.54 0.10 -8.97
N LEU A 129 -1.38 0.89 -7.92
CA LEU A 129 -0.23 1.78 -7.78
C LEU A 129 0.75 1.17 -6.80
N TYR A 130 2.02 1.18 -7.14
CA TYR A 130 3.09 0.83 -6.22
C TYR A 130 3.89 2.09 -5.90
N VAL A 131 3.64 2.65 -4.72
CA VAL A 131 4.33 3.85 -4.24
C VAL A 131 5.65 3.40 -3.63
N PHE A 132 6.76 3.85 -4.22
CA PHE A 132 8.11 3.52 -3.74
C PHE A 132 8.81 4.69 -3.04
N ASP A 133 8.26 5.90 -3.15
CA ASP A 133 8.73 7.09 -2.44
C ASP A 133 7.52 7.92 -1.99
N TYR A 134 7.24 7.92 -0.69
CA TYR A 134 6.15 8.70 -0.09
C TYR A 134 6.45 10.20 -0.02
N MET A 135 7.71 10.63 0.01
CA MET A 135 8.08 12.04 0.15
C MET A 135 7.76 12.83 -1.12
N THR A 136 7.93 12.17 -2.26
CA THR A 136 7.70 12.76 -3.58
C THR A 136 6.52 12.13 -4.33
N GLU A 137 5.79 11.23 -3.65
CA GLU A 137 4.62 10.50 -4.16
C GLU A 137 4.87 9.71 -5.46
N ARG A 138 6.11 9.28 -5.68
CA ARG A 138 6.50 8.56 -6.91
C ARG A 138 6.03 7.12 -6.86
N CYS A 139 5.47 6.66 -7.98
CA CYS A 139 4.87 5.35 -8.05
C CYS A 139 5.06 4.68 -9.41
N PHE A 140 4.88 3.36 -9.41
CA PHE A 140 4.67 2.60 -10.64
C PHE A 140 3.19 2.33 -10.84
N PHE A 141 2.77 2.43 -12.08
CA PHE A 141 1.44 2.03 -12.53
C PHE A 141 1.51 0.56 -12.93
N ILE A 142 0.69 -0.25 -12.28
CA ILE A 142 0.67 -1.69 -12.44
C ILE A 142 -0.72 -2.10 -12.92
N GLU A 143 -0.77 -2.98 -13.91
CA GLU A 143 -2.01 -3.58 -14.41
C GLU A 143 -1.88 -5.10 -14.46
N LEU A 144 -2.90 -5.83 -13.99
CA LEU A 144 -3.00 -7.27 -14.23
C LEU A 144 -3.39 -7.54 -15.68
N SER A 145 -2.40 -7.71 -16.56
CA SER A 145 -2.64 -7.78 -18.00
C SER A 145 -3.19 -9.13 -18.48
N GLU A 146 -2.87 -10.25 -17.82
CA GLU A 146 -3.43 -11.57 -18.18
C GLU A 146 -3.37 -12.53 -16.99
N ILE A 147 -4.40 -13.38 -16.87
CA ILE A 147 -4.42 -14.55 -15.98
C ILE A 147 -4.22 -15.82 -16.82
N ILE A 148 -3.02 -16.39 -16.76
CA ILE A 148 -2.69 -17.59 -17.54
C ILE A 148 -3.05 -18.84 -16.73
N THR A 149 -4.10 -19.55 -17.16
CA THR A 149 -4.49 -20.84 -16.54
C THR A 149 -3.72 -22.04 -17.11
N GLY A 150 -3.58 -23.11 -16.33
CA GLY A 150 -2.94 -24.37 -16.72
C GLY A 150 -1.40 -24.35 -16.71
N LYS A 151 -0.77 -23.34 -16.10
CA LYS A 151 0.69 -23.23 -15.96
C LYS A 151 1.08 -22.95 -14.52
N GLU A 152 2.17 -23.55 -14.07
CA GLU A 152 2.75 -23.32 -12.75
C GLU A 152 4.04 -22.50 -12.91
N ILE A 153 4.23 -21.54 -12.01
CA ILE A 153 5.50 -20.82 -11.85
C ILE A 153 5.92 -20.92 -10.39
N LYS A 154 7.22 -21.05 -10.15
CA LYS A 154 7.76 -21.01 -8.79
C LYS A 154 8.36 -19.64 -8.54
N GLY A 155 7.75 -18.90 -7.62
CA GLY A 155 8.12 -17.54 -7.27
C GLY A 155 7.85 -16.54 -8.41
N ALA A 156 8.31 -15.32 -8.22
CA ALA A 156 8.15 -14.24 -9.18
C ALA A 156 9.28 -14.22 -10.22
N LYS A 157 8.92 -13.96 -11.48
CA LYS A 157 9.88 -13.84 -12.58
C LYS A 157 9.55 -12.65 -13.47
N CYS A 158 10.52 -11.76 -13.64
CA CYS A 158 10.46 -10.75 -14.69
C CYS A 158 10.69 -11.41 -16.06
N THR A 159 9.68 -11.34 -16.91
CA THR A 159 9.67 -11.96 -18.26
C THR A 159 10.03 -10.98 -19.36
N LYS A 160 9.85 -9.67 -19.12
CA LYS A 160 10.22 -8.60 -20.04
C LYS A 160 10.81 -7.42 -19.29
N LYS A 161 11.90 -6.87 -19.83
CA LYS A 161 12.59 -5.69 -19.33
C LYS A 161 12.86 -4.75 -20.50
N SER A 162 12.28 -3.55 -20.48
CA SER A 162 12.50 -2.49 -21.47
C SER A 162 12.68 -1.15 -20.77
N GLY A 163 13.60 -0.32 -21.25
CA GLY A 163 13.93 0.97 -20.61
C GLY A 163 14.64 0.83 -19.26
N GLU A 164 15.25 1.92 -18.82
CA GLU A 164 15.87 2.03 -17.51
C GLU A 164 14.83 2.33 -16.44
N ALA A 165 15.03 1.81 -15.23
CA ALA A 165 14.17 2.17 -14.11
C ALA A 165 14.44 3.62 -13.69
N PRO A 166 13.43 4.36 -13.19
CA PRO A 166 13.68 5.65 -12.57
C PRO A 166 14.64 5.51 -11.38
N LYS A 167 15.24 6.61 -10.91
CA LYS A 167 16.10 6.56 -9.73
C LYS A 167 15.24 6.26 -8.49
N GLN A 168 15.66 5.35 -7.61
CA GLN A 168 14.87 5.02 -6.43
C GLN A 168 14.73 6.19 -5.46
N THR A 169 15.84 6.83 -5.11
CA THR A 169 15.88 7.99 -4.22
C THR A 169 16.45 9.20 -4.95
N VAL A 170 16.00 10.38 -4.54
CA VAL A 170 16.70 11.63 -4.87
C VAL A 170 17.82 11.75 -3.85
N ASP A 171 19.05 11.50 -4.28
CA ASP A 171 20.22 11.69 -3.44
C ASP A 171 20.43 13.20 -3.21
N PHE A 172 19.86 13.71 -2.11
CA PHE A 172 20.06 15.10 -1.67
C PHE A 172 21.54 15.40 -1.41
N GLU A 173 22.35 14.39 -1.12
CA GLU A 173 23.79 14.51 -0.93
C GLU A 173 24.50 14.72 -2.28
N GLU A 174 24.07 14.06 -3.35
CA GLU A 174 24.51 14.33 -4.72
C GLU A 174 24.07 15.73 -5.20
N MET A 175 22.87 16.19 -4.82
CA MET A 175 22.38 17.52 -5.19
C MET A 175 23.11 18.64 -4.43
N ALA A 176 23.49 18.40 -3.17
CA ALA A 176 24.38 19.27 -2.39
C ALA A 176 25.82 19.27 -2.93
N ALA A 177 26.29 18.14 -3.46
CA ALA A 177 27.64 18.00 -4.01
C ALA A 177 27.79 18.53 -5.45
N ALA A 178 26.75 18.47 -6.29
CA ALA A 178 26.80 18.80 -7.71
C ALA A 178 26.37 20.25 -8.05
N GLY A 179 25.87 21.03 -7.08
CA GLY A 179 25.02 22.18 -7.36
C GLY A 179 25.25 23.44 -6.53
N GLY A 180 26.51 23.77 -6.21
CA GLY A 180 26.91 25.13 -5.87
C GLY A 180 26.73 25.52 -4.41
N SER A 181 27.58 26.45 -3.96
CA SER A 181 27.31 27.25 -2.78
C SER A 181 25.88 27.80 -2.86
N LEU A 182 24.94 27.15 -2.20
CA LEU A 182 23.94 27.91 -1.49
C LEU A 182 24.76 28.70 -0.47
N ASP A 183 25.19 29.90 -0.87
CA ASP A 183 25.45 30.99 0.06
C ASP A 183 24.11 31.21 0.78
N LEU A 184 23.83 30.33 1.73
CA LEU A 184 23.07 30.65 2.92
C LEU A 184 23.97 31.64 3.65
N ASP A 185 24.03 32.86 3.10
CA ASP A 185 24.55 34.02 3.77
C ASP A 185 23.90 34.03 5.15
N GLU A 186 24.72 34.14 6.20
CA GLU A 186 24.29 34.16 7.59
C GLU A 186 23.20 35.23 7.82
N ASN A 187 23.04 36.17 6.89
CA ASN A 187 21.95 37.13 6.80
C ASN A 187 20.52 36.56 6.65
N PHE A 188 20.31 35.27 6.33
CA PHE A 188 18.94 34.69 6.33
C PHE A 188 18.46 34.35 7.75
N TYR A 189 19.37 33.94 8.63
CA TYR A 189 19.13 33.92 10.08
C TYR A 189 19.43 35.31 10.59
N GLY A 190 18.47 36.21 10.35
CA GLY A 190 18.59 37.63 10.62
C GLY A 190 19.54 37.95 11.76
N ASP A 191 20.65 38.62 11.40
CA ASP A 191 21.49 39.41 12.28
C ASP A 191 20.71 40.65 12.78
N GLN A 192 19.42 40.46 13.11
CA GLN A 192 18.70 41.34 13.98
C GLN A 192 19.22 40.99 15.36
N ASP A 193 20.24 41.74 15.78
CA ASP A 193 20.45 42.04 17.18
C ASP A 193 19.09 42.03 17.87
N PHE A 194 18.91 41.12 18.83
CA PHE A 194 17.69 41.00 19.61
C PHE A 194 17.52 42.32 20.38
N ASP A 195 16.91 43.31 19.73
CA ASP A 195 16.75 44.65 20.30
C ASP A 195 15.66 44.55 21.35
N MET A 196 16.11 44.46 22.59
CA MET A 196 15.25 44.34 23.76
C MET A 196 14.34 45.57 23.92
N GLU A 197 14.56 46.65 23.15
CA GLU A 197 13.69 47.83 23.09
C GLU A 197 12.42 47.63 22.23
N ASP A 198 12.39 46.65 21.31
CA ASP A 198 11.20 46.32 20.50
C ASP A 198 10.34 45.19 21.14
N PHE A 199 10.73 44.72 22.32
CA PHE A 199 9.88 43.87 23.17
C PHE A 199 8.78 44.73 23.81
N ASP A 200 7.69 44.92 23.07
CA ASP A 200 6.49 45.61 23.57
C ASP A 200 5.82 44.77 24.68
N ALA A 201 6.27 44.97 25.90
CA ALA A 201 5.72 44.35 27.10
C ALA A 201 4.24 44.73 27.33
N GLU A 202 3.69 45.72 26.62
CA GLU A 202 2.28 46.10 26.71
C GLU A 202 1.36 45.27 25.80
N GLY A 203 1.91 44.48 24.87
CA GLY A 203 1.14 43.53 24.05
C GLY A 203 0.78 42.22 24.77
N PHE A 204 1.40 41.95 25.92
CA PHE A 204 1.12 40.79 26.76
C PHE A 204 0.17 41.22 27.89
N ASP A 205 -1.11 41.44 27.55
CA ASP A 205 -2.20 41.54 28.53
C ASP A 205 -2.40 40.18 29.20
N VAL A 206 -1.50 39.84 30.14
CA VAL A 206 -1.74 38.84 31.17
C VAL A 206 -2.65 39.49 32.19
N ASN A 207 -3.92 39.62 31.82
CA ASN A 207 -5.00 39.71 32.77
C ASN A 207 -5.51 38.30 33.08
N ASP A 208 -4.71 37.54 33.83
CA ASP A 208 -5.27 36.79 34.96
C ASP A 208 -4.24 36.73 36.09
N GLY A 209 -4.60 37.35 37.21
CA GLY A 209 -3.70 37.63 38.31
C GLY A 209 -3.37 36.40 39.14
N ALA A 210 -2.09 36.16 39.35
CA ALA A 210 -1.60 35.52 40.57
C ALA A 210 -0.12 35.86 40.82
N SER A 211 0.08 36.99 41.48
CA SER A 211 0.87 37.09 42.72
C SER A 211 2.15 36.26 42.83
N GLY A 212 3.29 36.93 42.64
CA GLY A 212 4.44 36.87 43.55
C GLY A 212 5.15 35.53 43.73
N GLY A 213 6.35 35.43 43.17
CA GLY A 213 7.30 34.40 43.58
C GLY A 213 8.60 34.49 42.80
N GLY A 214 9.55 35.27 43.30
CA GLY A 214 10.95 35.12 42.90
C GLY A 214 11.40 33.69 43.21
N GLY A 215 11.79 32.96 42.17
CA GLY A 215 12.35 31.62 42.25
C GLY A 215 13.75 31.61 41.65
N SER A 216 14.74 31.70 42.53
CA SER A 216 16.13 31.31 42.28
C SER A 216 16.15 29.86 41.80
N TYR A 217 16.77 29.60 40.65
CA TYR A 217 17.14 28.24 40.27
C TYR A 217 18.66 28.16 40.22
N ASP A 218 19.18 27.61 41.30
CA ASP A 218 20.58 27.26 41.53
C ASP A 218 21.07 26.23 40.49
N GLU A 219 22.30 26.48 40.04
CA GLU A 219 23.21 25.50 39.45
C GLU A 219 23.49 24.37 40.45
N ASP A 220 23.11 23.14 40.14
CA ASP A 220 23.66 21.96 40.83
C ASP A 220 24.10 20.88 39.81
N LYS A 221 25.38 21.02 39.47
CA LYS A 221 26.39 19.98 39.26
C LYS A 221 25.99 18.56 39.68
N PHE A 222 25.99 17.61 38.73
CA PHE A 222 26.60 16.27 38.85
C PHE A 222 27.02 15.73 37.49
#